data_AF-A0A2H9N7I3-F1
#
_entry.id   AF-A0A2H9N7I3-F1
#
_cell.length_a   1.000
_cell.length_b   1.000
_cell.length_c   1.000
_cell.angle_alpha   90.00
_cell.angle_beta   90.00
_cell.angle_gamma   90.00
#
_symmetry.space_group_name_H-M   'P 1'
#
loop_
_entity.id
_entity.type
_entity.pdbx_description
1 polymer ?
#
loop_
_entity_poly.entity_id
_entity_poly.type
_entity_poly.pdbx_seq_one_letter_code
_entity_poly.pdbx_strand_id
1 'polypeptide(L)'
;MDKSNCEVFYTDVRPITYVSLICMLIILIVAPVGILNSLNGEPIAPGLILILAPLFIVFLSLATLIIIAIFAIPRMRYELHEAELLIVLGPRKERIPYNHIVDILAKDLSFNVLSSFRMPGVALFDVMYSDEGIVRMYSTHVLKDVILIKTLKKKYGISPKDKEGFISSLGKHLSIEIENVSRQAEISTAERKSAKNIAESLVWSIVIASFIICIVFYPRLPQIIAIHWDIQFNPNGYAGKFWGLFGPQLIFSSIALIPLFSKGKDREYTYEVLLPVVAILPIMQIYLILKNLGFAVNDKLIFAACMILALLTVLLAFLKVPKMKK
;
A
#
# COMPACT_ATOMS: atom_id res chain seq x y z
N MET A 1 23.07 27.40 -24.48
CA MET A 1 22.41 26.32 -23.73
C MET A 1 20.98 26.79 -23.53
N ASP A 2 20.11 26.27 -24.38
CA ASP A 2 18.86 26.89 -24.81
C ASP A 2 17.88 27.06 -23.64
N LYS A 3 17.40 28.29 -23.43
CA LYS A 3 16.33 28.60 -22.47
C LYS A 3 15.02 28.25 -23.16
N SER A 4 14.71 26.96 -23.24
CA SER A 4 13.36 26.51 -23.58
C SER A 4 12.38 27.23 -22.65
N ASN A 5 11.34 27.80 -23.24
CA ASN A 5 10.34 28.68 -22.63
C ASN A 5 9.46 27.88 -21.63
N CYS A 6 10.06 27.41 -20.54
CA CYS A 6 9.45 26.51 -19.57
C CYS A 6 8.80 27.32 -18.46
N GLU A 7 7.47 27.20 -18.34
CA GLU A 7 6.72 27.82 -17.26
C GLU A 7 6.74 26.91 -16.02
N VAL A 8 7.15 27.47 -14.88
CA VAL A 8 7.35 26.71 -13.64
C VAL A 8 6.35 27.13 -12.58
N PHE A 9 5.55 26.17 -12.12
CA PHE A 9 4.56 26.33 -11.06
C PHE A 9 4.99 25.57 -9.82
N TYR A 10 5.10 26.24 -8.67
CA TYR A 10 5.44 25.58 -7.41
C TYR A 10 4.19 25.00 -6.74
N THR A 11 4.37 23.95 -5.94
CA THR A 11 3.25 23.42 -5.14
C THR A 11 2.83 24.38 -4.02
N ASP A 12 1.54 24.37 -3.66
CA ASP A 12 1.02 25.12 -2.51
C ASP A 12 1.32 24.38 -1.19
N VAL A 13 2.46 24.63 -0.54
CA VAL A 13 2.79 23.92 0.70
C VAL A 13 2.10 24.57 1.91
N ARG A 14 1.22 23.82 2.58
CA ARG A 14 0.55 24.28 3.80
C ARG A 14 1.41 24.04 5.05
N PRO A 15 1.42 24.95 6.04
CA PRO A 15 2.16 24.76 7.30
C PRO A 15 1.85 23.46 8.04
N ILE A 16 0.58 23.03 8.02
CA ILE A 16 0.12 21.78 8.66
C ILE A 16 0.84 20.53 8.13
N THR A 17 1.34 20.58 6.89
CA THR A 17 2.13 19.51 6.26
C THR A 17 3.43 19.25 7.01
N TYR A 18 4.14 20.31 7.42
CA TYR A 18 5.40 20.15 8.13
C TYR A 18 5.17 19.76 9.58
N VAL A 19 4.14 20.35 10.21
CA VAL A 19 3.77 19.98 11.59
C VAL A 19 3.46 18.49 11.67
N SER A 20 2.67 17.94 10.74
CA SER A 20 2.34 16.52 10.75
C SER A 20 3.57 15.62 10.49
N LEU A 21 4.40 15.97 9.51
CA LEU A 21 5.62 15.21 9.20
C LEU A 21 6.62 15.22 10.36
N ILE A 22 6.82 16.38 11.01
CA ILE A 22 7.70 16.51 12.18
C ILE A 22 7.14 15.72 13.36
N CYS A 23 5.83 15.82 13.64
CA CYS A 23 5.21 15.02 14.71
C CYS A 23 5.36 13.52 14.47
N MET A 24 5.12 13.05 13.23
CA MET A 24 5.32 11.64 12.89
C MET A 24 6.80 11.22 13.02
N LEU A 25 7.74 12.07 12.60
CA LEU A 25 9.18 11.81 12.78
C LEU A 25 9.55 11.69 14.26
N ILE A 26 9.04 12.59 15.11
CA ILE A 26 9.25 12.53 16.57
C ILE A 26 8.70 11.22 17.13
N ILE A 27 7.48 10.82 16.75
CA ILE A 27 6.89 9.54 17.20
C ILE A 27 7.76 8.34 16.78
N LEU A 28 8.24 8.31 15.54
CA LEU A 28 9.08 7.24 15.02
C LEU A 28 10.47 7.19 15.69
N ILE A 29 10.93 8.27 16.33
CA ILE A 29 12.19 8.31 17.08
C ILE A 29 11.95 7.99 18.56
N VAL A 30 10.92 8.58 19.17
CA VAL A 30 10.63 8.44 20.60
C VAL A 30 10.13 7.04 20.93
N ALA A 31 9.29 6.43 20.10
CA ALA A 31 8.78 5.08 20.33
C ALA A 31 9.90 4.02 20.46
N PRO A 32 10.86 3.90 19.51
CA PRO A 32 11.96 2.96 19.66
C PRO A 32 12.86 3.27 20.85
N VAL A 33 13.11 4.56 21.17
CA VAL A 33 13.88 4.95 22.37
C VAL A 33 13.17 4.52 23.65
N GLY A 34 11.85 4.68 23.73
CA GLY A 34 11.04 4.21 24.86
C GLY A 34 11.11 2.69 25.03
N ILE A 35 11.08 1.94 23.93
CA ILE A 35 11.26 0.48 23.93
C ILE A 35 12.65 0.12 24.47
N LEU A 36 13.72 0.75 23.98
CA LEU A 36 15.09 0.51 24.49
C LEU A 36 15.20 0.83 25.99
N ASN A 37 14.65 1.97 26.42
CA ASN A 37 14.68 2.37 27.82
C ASN A 37 13.92 1.39 28.73
N SER A 38 12.82 0.80 28.25
CA SER A 38 12.08 -0.22 29.01
C SER A 38 12.84 -1.55 29.19
N LEU A 39 13.87 -1.78 28.37
CA LEU A 39 14.71 -2.97 28.41
C LEU A 39 16.05 -2.71 29.12
N ASN A 40 16.32 -1.47 29.55
CA ASN A 40 17.57 -1.12 30.24
C ASN A 40 17.67 -1.84 31.58
N GLY A 41 18.72 -2.66 31.74
CA GLY A 41 18.99 -3.41 32.97
C GLY A 41 18.50 -4.85 32.96
N GLU A 42 17.68 -5.24 31.98
CA GLU A 42 17.19 -6.61 31.83
C GLU A 42 18.06 -7.40 30.83
N PRO A 43 18.42 -8.66 31.12
CA PRO A 43 19.11 -9.51 30.16
C PRO A 43 18.20 -9.78 28.95
N ILE A 44 18.57 -9.24 27.78
CA ILE A 44 17.79 -9.38 26.55
C ILE A 44 17.96 -10.80 26.00
N ALA A 45 16.88 -11.57 26.01
CA ALA A 45 16.87 -12.91 25.41
C ALA A 45 17.21 -12.84 23.91
N PRO A 46 18.04 -13.76 23.36
CA PRO A 46 18.40 -13.74 21.93
C PRO A 46 17.20 -13.77 20.98
N GLY A 47 16.09 -14.42 21.38
CA GLY A 47 14.84 -14.43 20.61
C GLY A 47 14.17 -13.05 20.50
N LEU A 48 14.31 -12.20 21.52
CA LEU A 48 13.77 -10.84 21.51
C LEU A 48 14.56 -9.94 20.55
N ILE A 49 15.87 -10.14 20.43
CA ILE A 49 16.72 -9.42 19.46
C ILE A 49 16.26 -9.68 18.02
N LEU A 50 15.90 -10.93 17.69
CA LEU A 50 15.39 -11.31 16.37
C LEU A 50 14.05 -10.64 16.00
N ILE A 51 13.26 -10.20 16.99
CA ILE A 51 12.00 -9.48 16.79
C ILE A 51 12.24 -7.96 16.75
N LEU A 52 13.04 -7.45 17.68
CA LEU A 52 13.31 -6.02 17.78
C LEU A 52 14.13 -5.53 16.58
N ALA A 53 15.20 -6.23 16.17
CA ALA A 53 16.04 -5.78 15.07
C ALA A 53 15.28 -5.43 13.76
N PRO A 54 14.40 -6.29 13.20
CA PRO A 54 13.62 -5.94 12.01
C PRO A 54 12.60 -4.83 12.29
N LEU A 55 12.02 -4.77 13.49
CA LEU A 55 11.11 -3.69 13.87
C LEU A 55 11.83 -2.33 13.87
N PHE A 56 13.04 -2.25 14.41
CA PHE A 56 13.88 -1.04 14.37
C PHE A 56 14.28 -0.66 12.94
N ILE A 57 14.56 -1.64 12.08
CA ILE A 57 14.83 -1.39 10.65
C ILE A 57 13.59 -0.77 9.97
N VAL A 58 12.38 -1.23 10.31
CA VAL A 58 11.13 -0.64 9.81
C VAL A 58 10.97 0.81 10.30
N PHE A 59 11.17 1.07 11.60
CA PHE A 59 11.14 2.43 12.16
C PHE A 59 12.14 3.36 11.44
N LEU A 60 13.37 2.91 11.25
CA LEU A 60 14.43 3.68 10.57
C LEU A 60 14.09 3.94 9.10
N SER A 61 13.53 2.95 8.41
CA SER A 61 13.10 3.08 7.01
C SER A 61 11.98 4.10 6.85
N LEU A 62 10.97 4.05 7.74
CA LEU A 62 9.88 5.02 7.76
C LEU A 62 10.36 6.42 8.10
N ALA A 63 11.23 6.56 9.11
CA ALA A 63 11.82 7.86 9.47
C ALA A 63 12.62 8.46 8.31
N THR A 64 13.40 7.64 7.60
CA THR A 64 14.15 8.07 6.41
C THR A 64 13.21 8.57 5.30
N LEU A 65 12.09 7.89 5.06
CA LEU A 65 11.09 8.34 4.09
C LEU A 65 10.46 9.69 4.46
N ILE A 66 10.15 9.90 5.75
CA ILE A 66 9.63 11.19 6.24
C ILE A 66 10.67 12.30 6.07
N ILE A 67 11.94 12.04 6.40
CA ILE A 67 13.04 13.00 6.20
C ILE A 67 13.15 13.37 4.71
N ILE A 68 13.14 12.38 3.81
CA ILE A 68 13.15 12.63 2.37
C ILE A 68 11.95 13.50 1.96
N ALA A 69 10.74 13.23 2.48
CA ALA A 69 9.55 14.02 2.18
C ALA A 69 9.69 15.47 2.66
N ILE A 70 10.18 15.70 3.89
CA ILE A 70 10.43 17.03 4.46
C ILE A 70 11.37 17.84 3.56
N PHE A 71 12.42 17.22 3.00
CA PHE A 71 13.36 17.91 2.10
C PHE A 71 12.88 18.01 0.64
N ALA A 72 12.00 17.13 0.18
CA ALA A 72 11.53 17.08 -1.20
C ALA A 72 10.33 17.99 -1.46
N ILE A 73 9.36 18.07 -0.52
CA ILE A 73 8.13 18.86 -0.66
C ILE A 73 8.38 20.35 -0.95
N PRO A 74 9.30 21.07 -0.26
CA PRO A 74 9.55 22.49 -0.55
C PRO A 74 10.09 22.73 -1.97
N ARG A 75 10.64 21.69 -2.61
CA ARG A 75 11.22 21.75 -3.96
C ARG A 75 10.27 21.18 -5.02
N MET A 76 9.05 20.81 -4.62
CA MET A 76 8.06 20.21 -5.52
C MET A 76 7.49 21.29 -6.44
N ARG A 77 7.55 21.01 -7.75
CA ARG A 77 7.14 21.94 -8.80
C ARG A 77 6.68 21.20 -10.04
N TYR A 78 5.91 21.89 -10.85
CA TYR A 78 5.31 21.45 -12.10
C TYR A 78 5.89 22.34 -13.19
N GLU A 79 6.58 21.74 -14.15
CA GLU A 79 7.25 22.42 -15.24
C GLU A 79 6.47 22.10 -16.53
N LEU A 80 5.90 23.13 -17.16
CA LEU A 80 5.24 23.03 -18.46
C LEU A 80 6.29 23.23 -19.55
N HIS A 81 6.62 22.16 -20.25
CA HIS A 81 7.48 22.19 -21.43
C HIS A 81 6.62 22.24 -22.70
N GLU A 82 7.24 22.32 -23.87
CA GLU A 82 6.52 22.48 -25.15
C GLU A 82 5.58 21.31 -25.47
N ALA A 83 5.98 20.06 -25.12
CA ALA A 83 5.24 18.84 -25.46
C ALA A 83 4.87 17.96 -24.24
N GLU A 84 5.33 18.31 -23.04
CA GLU A 84 5.09 17.52 -21.83
C GLU A 84 4.96 18.36 -20.57
N LEU A 85 4.15 17.87 -19.64
CA LEU A 85 4.12 18.31 -18.26
C LEU A 85 5.13 17.46 -17.45
N LEU A 86 6.13 18.12 -16.88
CA LEU A 86 7.11 17.50 -16.00
C LEU A 86 6.79 17.81 -14.54
N ILE A 87 6.48 16.79 -13.75
CA ILE A 87 6.31 16.89 -12.30
C ILE A 87 7.62 16.54 -11.61
N VAL A 88 8.15 17.46 -10.79
CA VAL A 88 9.41 17.28 -10.07
C VAL A 88 9.14 17.21 -8.57
N LEU A 89 9.49 16.07 -7.95
CA LEU A 89 9.47 15.84 -6.51
C LEU A 89 10.87 15.41 -6.05
N GLY A 90 11.72 16.39 -5.75
CA GLY A 90 13.12 16.15 -5.36
C GLY A 90 13.88 15.33 -6.42
N PRO A 91 14.41 14.13 -6.08
CA PRO A 91 15.12 13.28 -7.03
C PRO A 91 14.18 12.56 -8.03
N ARG A 92 12.87 12.52 -7.76
CA ARG A 92 11.90 11.86 -8.64
C ARG A 92 11.30 12.87 -9.62
N LYS A 93 11.23 12.45 -10.88
CA LYS A 93 10.67 13.22 -11.99
C LYS A 93 9.66 12.33 -12.72
N GLU A 94 8.48 12.85 -12.98
CA GLU A 94 7.42 12.18 -13.73
C GLU A 94 7.07 13.03 -14.95
N ARG A 95 7.11 12.43 -16.14
CA ARG A 95 6.82 13.10 -17.41
C ARG A 95 5.45 12.67 -17.91
N ILE A 96 4.62 13.63 -18.28
CA ILE A 96 3.28 13.41 -18.81
C ILE A 96 3.19 14.13 -20.16
N PRO A 97 3.32 13.40 -21.28
CA PRO A 97 3.07 13.95 -22.61
C PRO A 97 1.65 14.50 -22.73
N TYR A 98 1.46 15.64 -23.40
CA TYR A 98 0.14 16.26 -23.53
C TYR A 98 -0.86 15.40 -24.32
N ASN A 99 -0.41 14.68 -25.35
CA ASN A 99 -1.23 13.70 -26.07
C ASN A 99 -1.85 12.58 -25.20
N HIS A 100 -1.32 12.34 -24.00
CA HIS A 100 -1.85 11.35 -23.09
C HIS A 100 -2.93 11.93 -22.18
N ILE A 101 -3.04 13.25 -22.05
CA ILE A 101 -4.01 13.93 -21.19
C ILE A 101 -5.37 13.92 -21.90
N VAL A 102 -6.35 13.34 -21.21
CA VAL A 102 -7.72 13.18 -21.71
C VAL A 102 -8.63 14.25 -21.12
N ASP A 103 -8.41 14.61 -19.85
CA ASP A 103 -9.31 15.47 -19.08
C ASP A 103 -8.56 16.10 -17.89
N ILE A 104 -8.94 17.32 -17.53
CA ILE A 104 -8.39 18.07 -16.41
C ILE A 104 -9.55 18.66 -15.61
N LEU A 105 -9.65 18.25 -14.35
CA LEU A 105 -10.73 18.66 -13.46
C LEU A 105 -10.17 19.27 -12.18
N ALA A 106 -10.62 20.47 -11.83
CA ALA A 106 -10.49 20.96 -10.46
C ALA A 106 -11.62 20.34 -9.63
N LYS A 107 -11.30 19.39 -8.75
CA LYS A 107 -12.31 18.62 -8.02
C LYS A 107 -11.84 18.28 -6.60
N ASP A 108 -12.79 18.27 -5.67
CA ASP A 108 -12.60 17.70 -4.34
C ASP A 108 -12.75 16.18 -4.38
N LEU A 109 -11.77 15.47 -3.82
CA LEU A 109 -11.70 14.02 -3.76
C LEU A 109 -12.34 13.47 -2.48
N SER A 110 -12.95 12.28 -2.59
CA SER A 110 -13.64 11.65 -1.48
C SER A 110 -12.71 10.77 -0.64
N PHE A 111 -12.73 10.98 0.66
CA PHE A 111 -11.90 10.25 1.62
C PHE A 111 -12.11 8.74 1.53
N ASN A 112 -11.01 7.98 1.57
CA ASN A 112 -11.01 6.53 1.74
C ASN A 112 -10.18 6.13 2.96
N VAL A 113 -10.74 5.31 3.84
CA VAL A 113 -10.12 4.84 5.09
C VAL A 113 -8.87 3.99 4.82
N LEU A 114 -8.83 3.25 3.70
CA LEU A 114 -7.77 2.29 3.34
C LEU A 114 -6.56 2.92 2.62
N SER A 115 -6.45 4.24 2.64
CA SER A 115 -5.48 4.98 1.86
C SER A 115 -4.06 4.92 2.47
N SER A 116 -3.13 4.22 1.81
CA SER A 116 -1.83 3.83 2.38
C SER A 116 -0.73 4.90 2.37
N PHE A 117 -0.81 5.93 1.51
CA PHE A 117 0.21 7.00 1.38
C PHE A 117 -0.34 8.42 1.58
N ARG A 118 -1.45 8.54 2.31
CA ARG A 118 -2.11 9.81 2.61
C ARG A 118 -1.81 10.20 4.04
N MET A 119 -0.95 11.18 4.19
CA MET A 119 -0.57 11.74 5.48
C MET A 119 -1.37 13.01 5.74
N PRO A 120 -1.54 13.45 7.00
CA PRO A 120 -2.17 14.74 7.28
C PRO A 120 -1.41 15.86 6.56
N GLY A 121 -2.06 16.56 5.62
CA GLY A 121 -1.44 17.66 4.87
C GLY A 121 -0.57 17.26 3.66
N VAL A 122 -0.41 15.98 3.33
CA VAL A 122 0.27 15.58 2.07
C VAL A 122 -0.22 14.24 1.53
N ALA A 123 -0.37 14.18 0.20
CA ALA A 123 -0.68 12.97 -0.54
C ALA A 123 0.41 12.77 -1.61
N LEU A 124 1.18 11.69 -1.48
CA LEU A 124 2.25 11.35 -2.42
C LEU A 124 2.03 9.95 -3.00
N PHE A 125 2.46 9.75 -4.24
CA PHE A 125 2.41 8.46 -4.93
C PHE A 125 0.98 7.93 -5.08
N ASP A 126 0.78 6.63 -5.04
CA ASP A 126 -0.53 6.03 -5.30
C ASP A 126 -1.40 6.13 -4.05
N VAL A 127 -2.45 6.95 -4.13
CA VAL A 127 -3.40 7.20 -3.05
C VAL A 127 -4.79 6.79 -3.51
N MET A 128 -5.50 6.06 -2.66
CA MET A 128 -6.85 5.59 -2.96
C MET A 128 -7.89 6.60 -2.50
N TYR A 129 -8.80 6.95 -3.42
CA TYR A 129 -9.96 7.79 -3.18
C TYR A 129 -11.23 7.02 -3.52
N SER A 130 -12.31 7.28 -2.78
CA SER A 130 -13.56 6.50 -2.89
C SER A 130 -14.30 6.76 -4.20
N ASP A 131 -14.15 7.95 -4.77
CA ASP A 131 -14.81 8.40 -5.99
C ASP A 131 -13.96 8.22 -7.25
N GLU A 132 -12.64 8.39 -7.16
CA GLU A 132 -11.73 8.33 -8.32
C GLU A 132 -10.87 7.07 -8.40
N GLY A 133 -10.87 6.21 -7.36
CA GLY A 133 -9.98 5.05 -7.29
C GLY A 133 -8.54 5.46 -6.97
N ILE A 134 -7.55 4.79 -7.57
CA ILE A 134 -6.14 5.14 -7.37
C ILE A 134 -5.78 6.39 -8.18
N VAL A 135 -5.29 7.40 -7.47
CA VAL A 135 -4.75 8.63 -8.05
C VAL A 135 -3.28 8.76 -7.64
N ARG A 136 -2.42 8.99 -8.63
CA ARG A 136 -0.99 9.29 -8.43
C ARG A 136 -0.84 10.73 -7.96
N MET A 137 -0.75 10.92 -6.66
CA MET A 137 -0.68 12.22 -6.02
C MET A 137 0.75 12.76 -6.01
N TYR A 138 0.88 14.04 -6.34
CA TYR A 138 2.03 14.89 -6.10
C TYR A 138 1.47 16.18 -5.52
N SER A 139 0.88 16.09 -4.32
CA SER A 139 0.07 17.18 -3.78
C SER A 139 0.19 17.31 -2.27
N THR A 140 0.18 18.56 -1.83
CA THR A 140 0.02 18.98 -0.43
C THR A 140 -1.45 19.20 -0.07
N HIS A 141 -2.34 19.06 -1.05
CA HIS A 141 -3.78 19.15 -0.90
C HIS A 141 -4.36 17.74 -0.99
N VAL A 142 -4.95 17.28 0.11
CA VAL A 142 -5.25 15.85 0.27
C VAL A 142 -6.63 15.48 -0.23
N LEU A 143 -7.61 16.36 -0.05
CA LEU A 143 -9.02 16.13 -0.42
C LEU A 143 -9.56 17.30 -1.22
N LYS A 144 -9.31 18.53 -0.76
CA LYS A 144 -9.87 19.74 -1.35
C LYS A 144 -8.86 20.45 -2.23
N ASP A 145 -9.36 21.14 -3.26
CA ASP A 145 -8.56 21.97 -4.16
C ASP A 145 -7.46 21.18 -4.90
N VAL A 146 -7.78 19.97 -5.34
CA VAL A 146 -6.90 19.12 -6.14
C VAL A 146 -7.21 19.33 -7.63
N ILE A 147 -6.17 19.49 -8.44
CA ILE A 147 -6.28 19.40 -9.90
C ILE A 147 -6.02 17.95 -10.29
N LEU A 148 -7.04 17.30 -10.83
CA LEU A 148 -7.00 15.93 -11.32
C LEU A 148 -6.72 15.93 -12.83
N ILE A 149 -5.56 15.40 -13.21
CA ILE A 149 -5.16 15.18 -14.60
C ILE A 149 -5.40 13.72 -14.94
N LYS A 150 -6.36 13.44 -15.81
CA LYS A 150 -6.64 12.08 -16.29
C LYS A 150 -5.85 11.82 -17.57
N THR A 151 -5.15 10.70 -17.60
CA THR A 151 -4.47 10.20 -18.79
C THR A 151 -5.09 8.89 -19.25
N LEU A 152 -4.74 8.42 -20.46
CA LEU A 152 -5.18 7.13 -20.99
C LEU A 152 -4.92 5.92 -20.06
N LYS A 153 -3.93 6.02 -19.15
CA LYS A 153 -3.50 4.90 -18.28
C LYS A 153 -3.60 5.17 -16.79
N LYS A 154 -3.50 6.43 -16.35
CA LYS A 154 -3.36 6.82 -14.95
C LYS A 154 -4.05 8.15 -14.66
N LYS A 155 -4.38 8.38 -13.39
CA LYS A 155 -4.85 9.68 -12.89
C LYS A 155 -3.77 10.31 -12.03
N TYR A 156 -3.54 11.60 -12.18
CA TYR A 156 -2.56 12.36 -11.41
C TYR A 156 -3.27 13.46 -10.63
N GLY A 157 -2.91 13.63 -9.35
CA GLY A 157 -3.45 14.71 -8.51
C GLY A 157 -2.35 15.68 -8.12
N ILE A 158 -2.52 16.96 -8.43
CA ILE A 158 -1.54 18.02 -8.16
C ILE A 158 -2.19 19.22 -7.48
N SER A 159 -1.36 20.05 -6.83
CA SER A 159 -1.81 21.27 -6.15
C SER A 159 -0.82 22.43 -6.38
N PRO A 160 -0.82 23.07 -7.56
CA PRO A 160 -0.04 24.27 -7.81
C PRO A 160 -0.52 25.44 -6.95
N LYS A 161 0.42 26.28 -6.53
CA LYS A 161 0.18 27.51 -5.77
C LYS A 161 -0.63 28.53 -6.56
N ASP A 162 -0.35 28.65 -7.85
CA ASP A 162 -1.15 29.43 -8.78
C ASP A 162 -2.01 28.49 -9.63
N LYS A 163 -3.22 28.21 -9.15
CA LYS A 163 -4.17 27.30 -9.80
C LYS A 163 -4.68 27.84 -11.12
N GLU A 164 -5.03 29.12 -11.17
CA GLU A 164 -5.63 29.74 -12.35
C GLU A 164 -4.59 29.95 -13.45
N GLY A 165 -3.40 30.41 -13.09
CA GLY A 165 -2.28 30.53 -14.03
C GLY A 165 -1.87 29.17 -14.62
N PHE A 166 -1.81 28.13 -13.78
CA PHE A 166 -1.49 26.78 -14.23
C PHE A 166 -2.51 26.24 -15.24
N ILE A 167 -3.81 26.36 -14.96
CA ILE A 167 -4.88 25.87 -15.85
C ILE A 167 -4.88 26.67 -17.17
N SER A 168 -4.71 27.99 -17.10
CA SER A 168 -4.68 28.86 -18.28
C SER A 168 -3.50 28.52 -19.20
N SER A 169 -2.31 28.31 -18.64
CA SER A 169 -1.12 27.93 -19.41
C SER A 169 -1.24 26.53 -20.02
N LEU A 170 -1.66 25.55 -19.22
CA LEU A 170 -1.85 24.17 -19.69
C LEU A 170 -2.93 24.07 -20.78
N GLY A 171 -3.99 24.87 -20.71
CA GLY A 171 -5.03 24.95 -21.73
C GLY A 171 -4.51 25.40 -23.10
N LYS A 172 -3.51 26.29 -23.14
CA LYS A 172 -2.87 26.72 -24.40
C LYS A 172 -2.15 25.55 -25.07
N HIS A 173 -1.42 24.75 -24.31
CA HIS A 173 -0.74 23.56 -24.83
C HIS A 173 -1.72 22.49 -25.34
N LEU A 174 -2.84 22.29 -24.65
CA LEU A 174 -3.83 21.27 -25.01
C LEU A 174 -4.70 21.64 -26.21
N SER A 175 -5.06 22.92 -26.35
CA SER A 175 -5.87 23.40 -27.49
C SER A 175 -5.21 23.15 -28.85
N ILE A 176 -3.88 23.09 -28.90
CA ILE A 176 -3.08 22.79 -30.10
C ILE A 176 -3.11 21.29 -30.44
N GLU A 177 -3.34 20.41 -29.46
CA GLU A 177 -3.25 18.95 -29.64
C GLU A 177 -4.63 18.28 -29.84
N ILE A 178 -5.71 18.93 -29.37
CA ILE A 178 -7.10 18.48 -29.55
C ILE A 178 -7.51 18.39 -31.04
N GLU A 179 -6.91 19.20 -31.92
CA GLU A 179 -7.14 19.14 -33.37
C GLU A 179 -6.53 17.87 -34.02
N ASN A 180 -5.47 17.30 -33.43
CA ASN A 180 -4.74 16.16 -34.00
C ASN A 180 -5.21 14.78 -33.48
N VAL A 181 -5.74 14.72 -32.25
CA VAL A 181 -6.12 13.45 -31.59
C VAL A 181 -7.53 12.97 -31.98
N SER A 182 -8.39 13.88 -32.42
CA SER A 182 -9.78 13.61 -32.85
C SER A 182 -9.90 12.61 -34.00
N ARG A 183 -8.83 12.35 -34.76
CA ARG A 183 -8.82 11.44 -35.92
C ARG A 183 -8.44 9.99 -35.61
N GLN A 184 -7.99 9.66 -34.39
CA GLN A 184 -7.50 8.32 -34.03
C GLN A 184 -8.33 7.60 -32.96
N ALA A 185 -9.32 8.27 -32.36
CA ALA A 185 -10.09 7.73 -31.23
C ALA A 185 -11.20 6.73 -31.62
N GLU A 186 -11.56 6.59 -32.90
CA GLU A 186 -12.67 5.72 -33.32
C GLU A 186 -12.33 4.21 -33.45
N ILE A 187 -11.06 3.79 -33.31
CA ILE A 187 -10.65 2.39 -33.60
C ILE A 187 -10.35 1.53 -32.35
N SER A 188 -10.23 2.09 -31.14
CA SER A 188 -9.70 1.30 -29.98
C SER A 188 -10.72 0.76 -28.97
N THR A 189 -12.03 0.94 -29.20
CA THR A 189 -13.10 0.58 -28.24
C THR A 189 -13.51 -0.90 -28.22
N ALA A 190 -12.75 -1.79 -28.85
CA ALA A 190 -13.05 -3.21 -28.88
C ALA A 190 -11.82 -4.07 -28.60
N GLU A 191 -11.34 -4.09 -27.34
CA GLU A 191 -10.72 -5.29 -26.74
C GLU A 191 -10.24 -5.02 -25.29
N ARG A 192 -11.05 -5.42 -24.30
CA ARG A 192 -10.47 -5.95 -23.06
C ARG A 192 -11.39 -6.97 -22.40
N LYS A 193 -11.33 -8.20 -22.91
CA LYS A 193 -11.93 -9.37 -22.27
C LYS A 193 -11.13 -9.68 -21.00
N SER A 194 -11.86 -9.82 -19.90
CA SER A 194 -11.33 -10.18 -18.58
C SER A 194 -10.65 -11.54 -18.64
N ALA A 195 -9.33 -11.56 -18.45
CA ALA A 195 -8.62 -12.79 -18.11
C ALA A 195 -9.08 -13.24 -16.71
N LYS A 196 -9.25 -14.55 -16.50
CA LYS A 196 -9.48 -15.11 -15.16
C LYS A 196 -8.24 -14.84 -14.31
N ASN A 197 -8.43 -14.18 -13.17
CA ASN A 197 -7.36 -13.96 -12.21
C ASN A 197 -6.99 -15.29 -11.51
N ILE A 198 -5.84 -15.86 -11.86
CA ILE A 198 -5.34 -17.12 -11.28
C ILE A 198 -5.08 -16.95 -9.78
N ALA A 199 -4.53 -15.81 -9.36
CA ALA A 199 -4.27 -15.49 -7.95
C ALA A 199 -5.55 -15.46 -7.11
N GLU A 200 -6.63 -14.89 -7.64
CA GLU A 200 -7.94 -14.89 -7.00
C GLU A 200 -8.48 -16.31 -6.80
N SER A 201 -8.39 -17.15 -7.84
CA SER A 201 -8.82 -18.55 -7.77
C SER A 201 -8.01 -19.34 -6.74
N LEU A 202 -6.70 -19.10 -6.65
CA LEU A 202 -5.81 -19.71 -5.66
C LEU A 202 -6.15 -19.27 -4.24
N VAL A 203 -6.39 -17.98 -3.99
CA VAL A 203 -6.78 -17.47 -2.67
C VAL A 203 -8.06 -18.14 -2.19
N TRP A 204 -9.10 -18.20 -3.03
CA TRP A 204 -10.35 -18.87 -2.66
C TRP A 204 -10.19 -20.37 -2.46
N SER A 205 -9.36 -21.02 -3.27
CA SER A 205 -9.05 -22.46 -3.12
C SER A 205 -8.36 -22.74 -1.79
N ILE A 206 -7.40 -21.89 -1.36
CA ILE A 206 -6.72 -22.01 -0.07
C ILE A 206 -7.72 -21.80 1.08
N VAL A 207 -8.58 -20.78 1.01
CA VAL A 207 -9.60 -20.54 2.03
C VAL A 207 -10.51 -21.76 2.19
N ILE A 208 -11.06 -22.27 1.08
CA ILE A 208 -11.94 -23.44 1.08
C ILE A 208 -11.21 -24.68 1.64
N ALA A 209 -9.98 -24.94 1.17
CA ALA A 209 -9.18 -26.06 1.64
C ALA A 209 -8.93 -26.00 3.15
N SER A 210 -8.62 -24.81 3.69
CA SER A 210 -8.43 -24.61 5.13
C SER A 210 -9.71 -24.91 5.94
N PHE A 211 -10.89 -24.50 5.46
CA PHE A 211 -12.15 -24.89 6.10
C PHE A 211 -12.40 -26.40 6.06
N ILE A 212 -12.08 -27.06 4.94
CA ILE A 212 -12.18 -28.53 4.83
C ILE A 212 -11.27 -29.21 5.85
N ILE A 213 -10.02 -28.74 6.00
CA ILE A 213 -9.09 -29.25 7.01
C ILE A 213 -9.69 -29.11 8.42
N CYS A 214 -10.28 -27.95 8.76
CA CYS A 214 -10.97 -27.78 10.05
C CYS A 214 -12.07 -28.82 10.24
N ILE A 215 -12.95 -29.00 9.26
CA ILE A 215 -14.08 -29.93 9.33
C ILE A 215 -13.59 -31.37 9.52
N VAL A 216 -12.57 -31.80 8.77
CA VAL A 216 -12.02 -33.17 8.83
C VAL A 216 -11.37 -33.48 10.17
N PHE A 217 -10.69 -32.52 10.80
CA PHE A 217 -9.99 -32.73 12.07
C PHE A 217 -10.83 -32.37 13.30
N TYR A 218 -11.94 -31.65 13.14
CA TYR A 218 -12.82 -31.25 14.23
C TYR A 218 -13.25 -32.40 15.17
N PRO A 219 -13.62 -33.61 14.69
CA PRO A 219 -14.02 -34.70 15.57
C PRO A 219 -12.87 -35.28 16.40
N ARG A 220 -11.62 -35.08 15.96
CA ARG A 220 -10.42 -35.66 16.58
C ARG A 220 -9.83 -34.76 17.67
N LEU A 221 -10.26 -33.49 17.72
CA LEU A 221 -9.71 -32.53 18.67
C LEU A 221 -10.36 -32.66 20.06
N PRO A 222 -9.58 -32.47 21.14
CA PRO A 222 -10.10 -32.37 22.50
C PRO A 222 -11.16 -31.27 22.62
N GLN A 223 -12.00 -31.31 23.66
CA GLN A 223 -13.05 -30.28 23.86
C GLN A 223 -12.48 -28.87 24.08
N ILE A 224 -11.30 -28.78 24.69
CA ILE A 224 -10.54 -27.54 24.90
C ILE A 224 -9.20 -27.70 24.19
N ILE A 225 -8.85 -26.70 23.39
CA ILE A 225 -7.60 -26.67 22.61
C ILE A 225 -6.81 -25.41 22.93
N ALA A 226 -5.49 -25.52 22.86
CA ALA A 226 -4.58 -24.39 22.87
C ALA A 226 -4.73 -23.58 21.57
N ILE A 227 -4.85 -22.27 21.72
CA ILE A 227 -4.98 -21.31 20.61
C ILE A 227 -3.89 -20.25 20.60
N HIS A 228 -3.12 -20.14 21.68
CA HIS A 228 -2.03 -19.19 21.81
C HIS A 228 -0.87 -19.82 22.59
N TRP A 229 0.34 -19.47 22.18
CA TRP A 229 1.58 -19.91 22.79
C TRP A 229 2.44 -18.68 23.14
N ASP A 230 3.16 -18.75 24.25
CA ASP A 230 4.14 -17.72 24.63
C ASP A 230 5.40 -17.77 23.75
N ILE A 231 6.38 -16.90 24.02
CA ILE A 231 7.62 -16.83 23.26
C ILE A 231 8.52 -18.06 23.46
N GLN A 232 8.26 -18.86 24.49
CA GLN A 232 8.90 -20.14 24.78
C GLN A 232 8.13 -21.33 24.17
N PHE A 233 7.07 -21.06 23.41
CA PHE A 233 6.18 -22.05 22.79
C PHE A 233 5.37 -22.88 23.80
N ASN A 234 5.18 -22.38 25.03
CA ASN A 234 4.26 -22.99 25.99
C ASN A 234 2.84 -22.50 25.72
N PRO A 235 1.83 -23.38 25.75
CA PRO A 235 0.44 -22.95 25.60
C PRO A 235 0.01 -22.08 26.78
N ASN A 236 -0.42 -20.84 26.50
CA ASN A 236 -0.89 -19.90 27.53
C ASN A 236 -2.29 -19.32 27.24
N GLY A 237 -2.93 -19.74 26.15
CA GLY A 237 -4.31 -19.39 25.83
C GLY A 237 -5.09 -20.58 25.27
N TYR A 238 -6.34 -20.73 25.71
CA TYR A 238 -7.19 -21.89 25.40
C TYR A 238 -8.58 -21.44 24.98
N ALA A 239 -9.24 -22.25 24.16
CA ALA A 239 -10.64 -22.07 23.81
C ALA A 239 -11.33 -23.42 23.59
N GLY A 240 -12.67 -23.40 23.62
CA GLY A 240 -13.46 -24.55 23.17
C GLY A 240 -13.16 -24.87 21.70
N LYS A 241 -13.12 -26.15 21.34
CA LYS A 241 -12.67 -26.63 20.02
C LYS A 241 -13.35 -25.99 18.82
N PHE A 242 -14.61 -25.56 18.96
CA PHE A 242 -15.30 -24.82 17.91
C PHE A 242 -14.63 -23.46 17.65
N TRP A 243 -14.57 -22.60 18.67
CA TRP A 243 -14.00 -21.27 18.54
C TRP A 243 -12.49 -21.29 18.34
N GLY A 244 -11.79 -22.25 18.95
CA GLY A 244 -10.36 -22.37 18.77
C GLY A 244 -9.94 -22.83 17.37
N LEU A 245 -10.79 -23.61 16.68
CA LEU A 245 -10.48 -24.10 15.34
C LEU A 245 -11.04 -23.21 14.23
N PHE A 246 -12.29 -22.75 14.36
CA PHE A 246 -12.97 -21.96 13.32
C PHE A 246 -12.84 -20.45 13.53
N GLY A 247 -12.60 -19.98 14.76
CA GLY A 247 -12.46 -18.54 15.06
C GLY A 247 -11.30 -17.90 14.28
N PRO A 248 -10.06 -18.42 14.38
CA PRO A 248 -8.95 -17.93 13.58
C PRO A 248 -9.27 -18.00 12.08
N GLN A 249 -9.87 -19.10 11.62
CA GLN A 249 -10.22 -19.29 10.21
C GLN A 249 -11.19 -18.21 9.70
N LEU A 250 -12.19 -17.81 10.49
CA LEU A 250 -13.13 -16.75 10.13
C LEU A 250 -12.44 -15.38 10.08
N ILE A 251 -11.63 -15.05 11.09
CA ILE A 251 -10.90 -13.78 11.16
C ILE A 251 -10.00 -13.64 9.93
N PHE A 252 -9.23 -14.66 9.61
CA PHE A 252 -8.30 -14.59 8.50
C PHE A 252 -8.96 -14.68 7.12
N SER A 253 -10.06 -15.42 6.99
CA SER A 253 -10.83 -15.46 5.73
C SER A 253 -11.47 -14.10 5.42
N SER A 254 -11.74 -13.27 6.43
CA SER A 254 -12.21 -11.90 6.21
C SER A 254 -11.20 -11.04 5.44
N ILE A 255 -9.90 -11.33 5.56
CA ILE A 255 -8.83 -10.65 4.81
C ILE A 255 -8.93 -10.99 3.32
N ALA A 256 -9.34 -12.21 2.96
CA ALA A 256 -9.54 -12.61 1.56
C ALA A 256 -10.73 -11.90 0.88
N LEU A 257 -11.60 -11.24 1.66
CA LEU A 257 -12.70 -10.42 1.14
C LEU A 257 -12.24 -9.02 0.72
N ILE A 258 -11.09 -8.54 1.20
CA ILE A 258 -10.58 -7.19 0.92
C ILE A 258 -10.54 -6.85 -0.57
N PRO A 259 -10.07 -7.74 -1.48
CA PRO A 259 -10.02 -7.43 -2.91
C PRO A 259 -11.40 -7.27 -3.58
N LEU A 260 -12.49 -7.75 -2.96
CA LEU A 260 -13.84 -7.58 -3.50
C LEU A 260 -14.30 -6.12 -3.51
N PHE A 261 -13.64 -5.27 -2.70
CA PHE A 261 -13.85 -3.83 -2.69
C PHE A 261 -13.01 -3.08 -3.74
N SER A 262 -12.13 -3.78 -4.47
CA SER A 262 -11.29 -3.25 -5.55
C SER A 262 -11.85 -3.63 -6.93
N LYS A 263 -11.55 -2.84 -7.97
CA LYS A 263 -12.02 -3.09 -9.35
C LYS A 263 -10.86 -3.28 -10.34
N GLY A 264 -11.09 -4.06 -11.40
CA GLY A 264 -10.16 -4.22 -12.51
C GLY A 264 -8.79 -4.77 -12.09
N LYS A 265 -7.71 -4.14 -12.57
CA LYS A 265 -6.32 -4.54 -12.28
C LYS A 265 -5.93 -4.39 -10.81
N ASP A 266 -6.60 -3.51 -10.07
CA ASP A 266 -6.29 -3.28 -8.65
C ASP A 266 -6.76 -4.46 -7.80
N ARG A 267 -7.89 -5.09 -8.18
CA ARG A 267 -8.35 -6.34 -7.57
C ARG A 267 -7.34 -7.47 -7.81
N GLU A 268 -6.86 -7.62 -9.04
CA GLU A 268 -5.85 -8.61 -9.40
C GLU A 268 -4.56 -8.41 -8.58
N TYR A 269 -4.04 -7.18 -8.54
CA TYR A 269 -2.87 -6.81 -7.74
C TYR A 269 -3.05 -7.12 -6.24
N THR A 270 -4.21 -6.78 -5.69
CA THR A 270 -4.50 -7.01 -4.26
C THR A 270 -4.53 -8.51 -3.95
N TYR A 271 -5.09 -9.35 -4.83
CA TYR A 271 -5.03 -10.81 -4.67
C TYR A 271 -3.59 -11.35 -4.73
N GLU A 272 -2.74 -10.82 -5.61
CA GLU A 272 -1.34 -11.23 -5.69
C GLU A 272 -0.53 -10.87 -4.43
N VAL A 273 -0.77 -9.69 -3.87
CA VAL A 273 -0.13 -9.25 -2.63
C VAL A 273 -0.66 -10.02 -1.43
N LEU A 274 -1.96 -10.33 -1.37
CA LEU A 274 -2.55 -11.07 -0.25
C LEU A 274 -2.29 -12.58 -0.29
N LEU A 275 -1.95 -13.15 -1.44
CA LEU A 275 -1.72 -14.59 -1.60
C LEU A 275 -0.76 -15.18 -0.55
N PRO A 276 0.41 -14.60 -0.24
CA PRO A 276 1.31 -15.16 0.76
C PRO A 276 0.76 -14.99 2.19
N VAL A 277 -0.02 -13.94 2.48
CA VAL A 277 -0.72 -13.77 3.78
C VAL A 277 -1.75 -14.88 3.97
N VAL A 278 -2.55 -15.14 2.93
CA VAL A 278 -3.56 -16.21 2.95
C VAL A 278 -2.89 -17.59 3.00
N ALA A 279 -1.67 -17.75 2.46
CA ALA A 279 -0.91 -18.99 2.54
C ALA A 279 -0.35 -19.30 3.96
N ILE A 280 -0.17 -18.28 4.81
CA ILE A 280 0.20 -18.49 6.23
C ILE A 280 -0.91 -19.23 6.99
N LEU A 281 -2.17 -19.06 6.56
CA LEU A 281 -3.35 -19.59 7.25
C LEU A 281 -3.37 -21.11 7.36
N PRO A 282 -3.30 -21.89 6.25
CA PRO A 282 -3.26 -23.34 6.35
C PRO A 282 -2.05 -23.84 7.16
N ILE A 283 -0.92 -23.13 7.13
CA ILE A 283 0.29 -23.52 7.88
C ILE A 283 0.03 -23.39 9.38
N MET A 284 -0.48 -22.24 9.83
CA MET A 284 -0.83 -22.02 11.24
C MET A 284 -1.96 -22.94 11.70
N GLN A 285 -2.90 -23.25 10.80
CA GLN A 285 -4.01 -24.14 11.11
C GLN A 285 -3.55 -25.59 11.29
N ILE A 286 -2.70 -26.09 10.40
CA ILE A 286 -2.09 -27.42 10.51
C ILE A 286 -1.22 -27.48 11.77
N TYR A 287 -0.42 -26.45 12.04
CA TYR A 287 0.38 -26.35 13.27
C TYR A 287 -0.51 -26.47 14.52
N LEU A 288 -1.58 -25.69 14.59
CA LEU A 288 -2.54 -25.71 15.70
C LEU A 288 -3.16 -27.11 15.88
N ILE A 289 -3.58 -27.75 14.80
CA ILE A 289 -4.15 -29.10 14.83
C ILE A 289 -3.11 -30.11 15.34
N LEU A 290 -1.90 -30.10 14.77
CA LEU A 290 -0.85 -31.05 15.14
C LEU A 290 -0.46 -30.93 16.62
N LYS A 291 -0.27 -29.70 17.13
CA LYS A 291 0.06 -29.46 18.54
C LYS A 291 -1.07 -29.93 19.48
N ASN A 292 -2.33 -29.69 19.12
CA ASN A 292 -3.47 -30.11 19.93
C ASN A 292 -3.78 -31.60 19.85
N LEU A 293 -3.27 -32.30 18.84
CA LEU A 293 -3.28 -33.76 18.77
C LEU A 293 -2.07 -34.41 19.45
N GLY A 294 -1.15 -33.61 20.01
CA GLY A 294 0.02 -34.10 20.73
C GLY A 294 1.21 -34.47 19.84
N PHE A 295 1.22 -34.09 18.56
CA PHE A 295 2.38 -34.31 17.70
C PHE A 295 3.51 -33.36 18.07
N ALA A 296 4.74 -33.88 18.05
CA ALA A 296 5.94 -33.07 18.15
C ALA A 296 6.14 -32.30 16.83
N VAL A 297 6.09 -30.97 16.91
CA VAL A 297 6.31 -30.06 15.78
C VAL A 297 7.52 -29.19 16.08
N ASN A 298 8.34 -28.92 15.07
CA ASN A 298 9.45 -27.98 15.21
C ASN A 298 8.92 -26.54 15.16
N ASP A 299 8.66 -25.97 16.34
CA ASP A 299 8.04 -24.65 16.47
C ASP A 299 8.87 -23.55 15.79
N LYS A 300 10.21 -23.65 15.86
CA LYS A 300 11.13 -22.69 15.23
C LYS A 300 11.03 -22.71 13.71
N LEU A 301 10.90 -23.89 13.10
CA LEU A 301 10.77 -24.03 11.66
C LEU A 301 9.45 -23.43 11.16
N ILE A 302 8.34 -23.71 11.86
CA ILE A 302 7.03 -23.15 11.51
C ILE A 302 7.03 -21.64 11.65
N PHE A 303 7.56 -21.12 12.75
CA PHE A 303 7.69 -19.68 12.95
C PHE A 303 8.54 -19.02 11.85
N ALA A 304 9.69 -19.61 11.50
CA ALA A 304 10.55 -19.11 10.43
C ALA A 304 9.83 -19.11 9.06
N ALA A 305 9.10 -20.17 8.74
CA ALA A 305 8.33 -20.27 7.50
C ALA A 305 7.25 -19.17 7.41
N CYS A 306 6.50 -18.94 8.49
CA CYS A 306 5.51 -17.86 8.56
C CYS A 306 6.16 -16.48 8.42
N MET A 307 7.30 -16.24 9.06
CA MET A 307 8.05 -14.97 8.94
C MET A 307 8.56 -14.73 7.53
N ILE A 308 9.08 -15.76 6.85
CA ILE A 308 9.52 -15.66 5.45
C ILE A 308 8.34 -15.29 4.55
N LEU A 309 7.19 -15.92 4.71
CA LEU A 309 5.98 -15.60 3.93
C LEU A 309 5.46 -14.18 4.22
N ALA A 310 5.52 -13.72 5.47
CA ALA A 310 5.17 -12.36 5.85
C ALA A 310 6.13 -11.33 5.22
N LEU A 311 7.44 -11.59 5.25
CA LEU A 311 8.45 -10.74 4.61
C LEU A 311 8.31 -10.74 3.08
N LEU A 312 8.01 -11.89 2.47
CA LEU A 312 7.72 -11.99 1.04
C LEU A 312 6.49 -11.16 0.66
N THR A 313 5.45 -11.13 1.50
CA THR A 313 4.28 -10.27 1.30
C THR A 313 4.70 -8.80 1.21
N VAL A 314 5.45 -8.34 2.21
CA VAL A 314 5.92 -6.95 2.29
C VAL A 314 6.82 -6.63 1.08
N LEU A 315 7.76 -7.53 0.76
CA LEU A 315 8.66 -7.37 -0.38
C LEU A 315 7.90 -7.34 -1.71
N LEU A 316 6.93 -8.22 -1.95
CA LEU A 316 6.11 -8.22 -3.16
C LEU A 316 5.27 -6.95 -3.25
N ALA A 317 4.70 -6.48 -2.14
CA ALA A 317 4.01 -5.20 -2.08
C ALA A 317 4.93 -4.04 -2.48
N PHE A 318 6.22 -4.07 -2.09
CA PHE A 318 7.22 -3.06 -2.48
C PHE A 318 7.73 -3.22 -3.93
N LEU A 319 7.95 -4.45 -4.41
CA LEU A 319 8.50 -4.75 -5.73
C LEU A 319 7.48 -4.55 -6.85
N LYS A 320 6.21 -4.88 -6.59
CA LYS A 320 5.10 -4.71 -7.51
C LYS A 320 4.38 -3.36 -7.35
N VAL A 321 4.84 -2.47 -6.47
CA VAL A 321 4.54 -1.02 -6.63
C VAL A 321 4.86 -0.72 -8.08
N PRO A 322 3.90 -0.25 -8.89
CA PRO A 322 4.06 -0.18 -10.33
C PRO A 322 5.33 0.60 -10.65
N LYS A 323 6.39 -0.11 -11.08
CA LYS A 323 7.61 0.53 -11.56
C LYS A 323 7.18 1.45 -12.69
N MET A 324 7.43 2.74 -12.51
CA MET A 324 7.24 3.74 -13.53
C MET A 324 8.06 3.25 -14.74
N LYS A 325 7.38 2.83 -15.81
CA LYS A 325 8.05 2.70 -17.10
C LYS A 325 8.53 4.11 -17.42
N LYS A 326 9.85 4.25 -17.54
CA LYS A 326 10.50 5.47 -18.01
C LYS A 326 9.92 5.92 -19.33
#